data_AF-A0A5E7N0N3-F1
#
_entry.id   AF-A0A5E7N0N3-F1
#
_cell.length_a   1.000
_cell.length_b   1.000
_cell.length_c   1.000
_cell.angle_alpha   90.00
_cell.angle_beta   90.00
_cell.angle_gamma   90.00
#
_symmetry.space_group_name_H-M   'P 1'
#
loop_
_entity.id
_entity.type
_entity.pdbx_description
1 polymer ?
#
loop_
_entity_poly.entity_id
_entity_poly.type
_entity_poly.pdbx_seq_one_letter_code
_entity_poly.pdbx_strand_id
1 'polypeptide(L)'
;MMFKQLQWSALLCSSLYWANAQAVEMTLSSNATEIPQGQIKEAIVSNLPLAVTQLGNDYQLFSIVETGDYMPGQRLYSYSVTLHRKVIESGTGKTYWVPTGGIRGHGVAQVSDTVLSNLKSDVIAGAKAGSFKLDQM
;
A
#
# COMPACT_ATOMS: atom_id res chain seq x y z
N MET A 1 -50.57 0.47 -35.26
CA MET A 1 -50.02 1.50 -34.34
C MET A 1 -49.38 0.75 -33.18
N MET A 2 -48.12 0.31 -33.13
CA MET A 2 -46.83 0.83 -33.61
C MET A 2 -46.55 2.29 -33.23
N PHE A 3 -45.43 2.45 -32.51
CA PHE A 3 -44.75 3.67 -32.05
C PHE A 3 -45.23 4.30 -30.74
N LYS A 4 -44.62 3.89 -29.62
CA LYS A 4 -44.04 4.78 -28.58
C LYS A 4 -43.37 4.02 -27.41
N GLN A 5 -42.69 2.89 -27.69
CA GLN A 5 -41.83 2.20 -26.73
C GLN A 5 -40.43 2.13 -27.31
N LEU A 6 -39.68 3.22 -27.28
CA LEU A 6 -38.22 3.18 -27.51
C LEU A 6 -37.66 4.55 -27.17
N GLN A 7 -36.46 4.54 -26.60
CA GLN A 7 -35.65 5.67 -26.14
C GLN A 7 -35.85 5.97 -24.65
N TRP A 8 -34.74 6.25 -23.97
CA TRP A 8 -34.57 6.46 -22.52
C TRP A 8 -34.18 5.27 -21.63
N SER A 9 -33.45 4.27 -22.14
CA SER A 9 -32.73 3.31 -21.27
C SER A 9 -31.24 3.12 -21.59
N ALA A 10 -30.66 3.99 -22.41
CA ALA A 10 -29.30 3.80 -22.92
C ALA A 10 -28.34 4.93 -22.46
N LEU A 11 -28.17 5.14 -21.14
CA LEU A 11 -27.15 6.10 -20.65
C LEU A 11 -26.69 5.90 -19.19
N LEU A 12 -26.79 4.70 -18.63
CA LEU A 12 -26.36 4.43 -17.25
C LEU A 12 -25.53 3.15 -17.08
N CYS A 13 -24.73 2.78 -18.09
CA CYS A 13 -23.76 1.68 -18.01
C CYS A 13 -22.34 2.11 -18.44
N SER A 14 -21.87 3.26 -17.97
CA SER A 14 -20.48 3.67 -18.16
C SER A 14 -19.93 4.45 -16.97
N SER A 15 -20.25 3.99 -15.76
CA SER A 15 -19.27 4.04 -14.67
C SER A 15 -18.95 2.60 -14.30
N LEU A 16 -18.22 1.93 -15.20
CA LEU A 16 -17.29 0.91 -14.75
C LEU A 16 -16.36 1.64 -13.80
N TYR A 17 -16.74 1.68 -12.52
CA TYR A 17 -15.79 1.79 -11.45
C TYR A 17 -14.83 0.63 -11.71
N TRP A 18 -13.70 0.94 -12.34
CA TRP A 18 -12.50 0.16 -12.13
C TRP A 18 -12.23 0.32 -10.64
N ALA A 19 -12.90 -0.52 -9.84
CA ALA A 19 -12.32 -0.97 -8.60
C ALA A 19 -10.99 -1.54 -9.06
N ASN A 20 -9.93 -0.73 -8.93
CA ASN A 20 -8.57 -1.25 -8.90
C ASN A 20 -8.56 -2.13 -7.65
N ALA A 21 -9.09 -3.35 -7.80
CA ALA A 21 -8.83 -4.44 -6.89
C ALA A 21 -7.32 -4.60 -6.96
N GLN A 22 -6.63 -3.92 -6.06
CA GLN A 22 -5.21 -4.17 -5.84
C GLN A 22 -5.14 -5.65 -5.51
N ALA A 23 -4.47 -6.40 -6.37
CA ALA A 23 -4.40 -7.84 -6.20
C ALA A 23 -3.65 -8.17 -4.90
N VAL A 24 -2.72 -7.29 -4.50
CA VAL A 24 -1.99 -7.38 -3.24
C VAL A 24 -2.76 -6.65 -2.14
N GLU A 25 -3.14 -7.39 -1.11
CA GLU A 25 -3.76 -6.80 0.09
C GLU A 25 -2.72 -5.98 0.85
N MET A 26 -3.14 -4.87 1.46
CA MET A 26 -2.29 -4.07 2.33
C MET A 26 -2.91 -3.85 3.71
N THR A 27 -2.21 -4.33 4.73
CA THR A 27 -2.47 -4.02 6.13
C THR A 27 -1.62 -2.84 6.55
N LEU A 28 -2.26 -1.78 7.08
CA LEU A 28 -1.60 -0.59 7.61
C LEU A 28 -1.87 -0.47 9.11
N SER A 29 -0.80 -0.40 9.91
CA SER A 29 -0.84 0.04 11.30
C SER A 29 -0.24 1.44 11.39
N SER A 30 -0.93 2.40 12.00
CA SER A 30 -0.41 3.76 12.18
C SER A 30 -0.84 4.37 13.49
N ASN A 31 0.12 4.97 14.21
CA ASN A 31 -0.16 5.85 15.36
C ASN A 31 -0.05 7.34 14.99
N ALA A 32 0.32 7.67 13.74
CA ALA A 32 0.43 9.02 13.22
C ALA A 32 -0.97 9.58 12.93
N THR A 33 -1.65 10.07 13.97
CA THR A 33 -3.04 10.52 13.90
C THR A 33 -3.21 11.78 13.04
N GLU A 34 -2.14 12.54 12.86
CA GLU A 34 -2.06 13.73 12.04
C GLU A 34 -1.94 13.44 10.54
N ILE A 35 -1.70 12.18 10.15
CA ILE A 35 -1.65 11.73 8.76
C ILE A 35 -2.85 10.82 8.48
N PRO A 36 -3.78 11.20 7.58
CA PRO A 36 -4.86 10.34 7.18
C PRO A 36 -4.34 9.01 6.62
N GLN A 37 -4.85 7.88 7.14
CA GLN A 37 -4.43 6.55 6.68
C GLN A 37 -4.58 6.37 5.16
N GLY A 38 -5.62 6.96 4.57
CA GLY A 38 -5.84 6.92 3.11
C GLY A 38 -4.67 7.53 2.32
N GLN A 39 -4.09 8.64 2.81
CA GLN A 39 -2.95 9.29 2.17
C GLN A 39 -1.67 8.45 2.29
N ILE A 40 -1.47 7.76 3.42
CA ILE A 40 -0.36 6.80 3.58
C ILE A 40 -0.51 5.68 2.56
N LYS A 41 -1.71 5.08 2.49
CA LYS A 41 -2.00 3.99 1.56
C LYS A 41 -1.78 4.42 0.10
N GLU A 42 -2.25 5.61 -0.27
CA GLU A 42 -2.07 6.16 -1.61
C GLU A 42 -0.59 6.42 -1.94
N ALA A 43 0.16 7.00 -1.00
CA ALA A 43 1.59 7.26 -1.16
C ALA A 43 2.40 5.97 -1.38
N ILE A 44 1.98 4.87 -0.75
CA ILE A 44 2.59 3.55 -0.97
C ILE A 44 2.15 3.00 -2.32
N VAL A 45 0.85 2.73 -2.50
CA VAL A 45 0.41 1.88 -3.61
C VAL A 45 0.57 2.54 -4.97
N SER A 46 0.42 3.86 -5.06
CA SER A 46 0.60 4.59 -6.31
C SER A 46 2.06 4.59 -6.80
N ASN A 47 3.00 4.18 -5.95
CA ASN A 47 4.43 4.23 -6.23
C ASN A 47 5.10 2.83 -6.16
N LEU A 48 4.32 1.77 -5.93
CA LEU A 48 4.83 0.40 -5.99
C LEU A 48 5.13 -0.03 -7.43
N PRO A 49 6.07 -0.97 -7.63
CA PRO A 49 6.24 -1.61 -8.93
C PRO A 49 4.95 -2.31 -9.37
N LEU A 50 4.64 -2.25 -10.67
CA LEU A 50 3.47 -2.93 -11.24
C LEU A 50 3.44 -4.42 -10.87
N ALA A 51 4.60 -5.06 -10.92
CA ALA A 51 4.79 -6.47 -10.55
C ALA A 51 4.36 -6.79 -9.11
N VAL A 52 4.44 -5.83 -8.18
CA VAL A 52 3.98 -5.99 -6.78
C VAL A 52 2.47 -5.76 -6.68
N THR A 53 1.95 -4.74 -7.36
CA THR A 53 0.50 -4.40 -7.31
C THR A 53 -0.41 -5.46 -7.93
N GLN A 54 0.16 -6.32 -8.78
CA GLN A 54 -0.53 -7.41 -9.48
C GLN A 54 -0.36 -8.78 -8.80
N LEU A 55 0.38 -8.85 -7.69
CA LEU A 55 0.51 -10.10 -6.93
C LEU A 55 -0.84 -10.47 -6.36
N GLY A 56 -1.27 -11.73 -6.51
CA GLY A 56 -2.53 -12.20 -5.94
C GLY A 56 -2.44 -12.48 -4.44
N ASN A 57 -3.43 -13.23 -3.93
CA ASN A 57 -3.65 -13.52 -2.50
C ASN A 57 -2.51 -14.28 -1.79
N ASP A 58 -1.46 -14.68 -2.50
CA ASP A 58 -0.26 -15.30 -1.91
C ASP A 58 0.78 -14.27 -1.46
N TYR A 59 0.50 -12.99 -1.66
CA TYR A 59 1.30 -11.89 -1.17
C TYR A 59 0.43 -10.86 -0.46
N GLN A 60 1.05 -10.16 0.49
CA GLN A 60 0.45 -8.99 1.10
C GLN A 60 1.51 -8.00 1.53
N LEU A 61 1.11 -6.74 1.68
CA LEU A 61 1.94 -5.66 2.21
C LEU A 61 1.56 -5.41 3.66
N PHE A 62 2.58 -5.39 4.52
CA PHE A 62 2.45 -4.84 5.86
C PHE A 62 3.17 -3.51 5.92
N SER A 63 2.41 -2.48 6.30
CA SER A 63 2.93 -1.14 6.51
C SER A 63 2.75 -0.73 7.97
N ILE A 64 3.79 -0.15 8.54
CA ILE A 64 3.77 0.48 9.86
C ILE A 64 4.22 1.93 9.68
N VAL A 65 3.48 2.88 10.25
CA VAL A 65 3.87 4.29 10.32
C VAL A 65 3.73 4.76 11.77
N GLU A 66 4.84 5.18 12.34
CA GLU A 66 4.92 5.62 13.72
C GLU A 66 5.45 7.05 13.79
N THR A 67 4.86 7.84 14.68
CA THR A 67 5.34 9.15 15.08
C THR A 67 5.47 9.23 16.59
N GLY A 68 6.32 10.15 17.04
CA GLY A 68 6.49 10.46 18.46
C GLY A 68 7.02 11.88 18.63
N ASP A 69 6.86 12.44 19.83
CA ASP A 69 7.37 13.77 20.12
C ASP A 69 8.91 13.77 20.18
N TYR A 70 9.55 14.83 19.67
CA TYR A 70 11.01 14.98 19.71
C TYR A 70 11.43 16.26 20.43
N MET A 71 11.04 17.41 19.87
CA MET A 71 11.27 18.75 20.40
C MET A 71 10.03 19.60 20.11
N PRO A 72 9.85 20.77 20.74
CA PRO A 72 8.75 21.66 20.40
C PRO A 72 8.70 21.95 18.89
N GLY A 73 7.59 21.57 18.24
CA GLY A 73 7.41 21.71 16.79
C GLY A 73 8.12 20.66 15.92
N GLN A 74 8.66 19.59 16.51
CA GLN A 74 9.33 18.49 15.81
C GLN A 74 8.85 17.13 16.30
N ARG A 75 8.66 16.20 15.37
CA ARG A 75 8.28 14.81 15.65
C ARG A 75 9.32 13.85 15.09
N LEU A 76 9.62 12.79 15.84
CA LEU A 76 10.24 11.60 15.30
C LEU A 76 9.22 10.90 14.39
N TYR A 77 9.70 10.33 13.30
CA TYR A 77 8.93 9.40 12.48
C TYR A 77 9.74 8.13 12.23
N SER A 78 9.01 7.03 12.05
CA SER A 78 9.51 5.75 11.59
C SER A 78 8.44 5.13 10.70
N TYR A 79 8.84 4.51 9.60
CA TYR A 79 7.93 3.71 8.81
C TYR A 79 8.63 2.48 8.23
N SER A 80 7.81 1.48 7.94
CA SER A 80 8.22 0.32 7.15
C SER A 80 7.11 -0.08 6.21
N VAL A 81 7.48 -0.50 5.00
CA VAL A 81 6.57 -1.12 4.03
C VAL A 81 7.23 -2.41 3.56
N THR A 82 6.65 -3.54 3.97
CA THR A 82 7.28 -4.86 3.79
C THR A 82 6.35 -5.79 3.04
N LEU A 83 6.82 -6.33 1.92
CA LEU A 83 6.16 -7.39 1.18
C LEU A 83 6.34 -8.71 1.92
N HIS A 84 5.25 -9.44 2.08
CA HIS A 84 5.22 -10.76 2.69
C HIS A 84 4.64 -11.76 1.70
N ARG A 85 5.17 -12.97 1.73
CA ARG A 85 4.68 -14.13 0.97
C ARG A 85 4.01 -15.12 1.91
N LYS A 86 2.90 -15.70 1.46
CA LYS A 86 2.23 -16.81 2.11
C LYS A 86 3.06 -18.08 1.98
N VAL A 87 3.35 -18.72 3.09
CA VAL A 87 4.04 -20.02 3.17
C VAL A 87 3.16 -20.98 3.95
N ILE A 88 2.92 -22.16 3.39
CA ILE A 88 2.18 -23.23 4.05
C ILE A 88 3.21 -24.25 4.55
N GLU A 89 3.30 -24.41 5.86
CA GLU A 89 4.23 -25.36 6.48
C GLU A 89 3.85 -26.80 6.12
N SER A 90 4.81 -27.53 5.55
CA SER A 90 4.62 -28.95 5.23
C SER A 90 4.45 -29.75 6.52
N GLY A 91 3.40 -30.55 6.59
CA GLY A 91 3.10 -31.42 7.74
C GLY A 91 1.98 -30.89 8.63
N THR A 92 1.95 -29.58 8.93
CA THR A 92 0.88 -28.98 9.75
C THR A 92 -0.21 -28.31 8.92
N GLY A 93 0.10 -27.90 7.68
CA GLY A 93 -0.81 -27.10 6.85
C GLY A 93 -1.02 -25.67 7.37
N LYS A 94 -0.26 -25.24 8.38
CA LYS A 94 -0.38 -23.89 8.94
C LYS A 94 0.15 -22.86 7.95
N THR A 95 -0.57 -21.74 7.87
CA THR A 95 -0.19 -20.60 7.02
C THR A 95 0.65 -19.61 7.82
N TYR A 96 1.78 -19.21 7.24
CA TYR A 96 2.68 -18.17 7.74
C TYR A 96 2.86 -17.09 6.68
N TRP A 97 3.18 -15.89 7.13
CA TRP A 97 3.52 -14.76 6.27
C TRP A 97 4.96 -14.38 6.51
N VAL A 98 5.80 -14.62 5.50
CA VAL A 98 7.25 -14.45 5.60
C VAL A 98 7.64 -13.18 4.87
N PRO A 99 8.37 -12.24 5.50
CA PRO A 99 8.84 -11.03 4.85
C PRO A 99 9.85 -11.38 3.75
N THR A 100 9.63 -10.89 2.53
CA THR A 100 10.53 -11.11 1.39
C THR A 100 11.42 -9.91 1.11
N GLY A 101 10.97 -8.72 1.52
CA GLY A 101 11.73 -7.48 1.38
C GLY A 101 10.85 -6.25 1.55
N GLY A 102 11.45 -5.07 1.52
CA GLY A 102 10.72 -3.83 1.71
C GLY A 102 11.64 -2.63 1.95
N ILE A 103 11.02 -1.54 2.34
CA ILE A 103 11.70 -0.29 2.71
C ILE A 103 11.43 0.05 4.16
N ARG A 104 12.37 0.77 4.76
CA ARG A 104 12.26 1.36 6.09
C ARG A 104 12.87 2.74 6.05
N GLY A 105 12.26 3.68 6.75
CA GLY A 105 12.77 5.03 6.90
C GLY A 105 12.46 5.55 8.29
N HIS A 106 13.29 6.46 8.78
CA HIS A 106 13.10 7.14 10.05
C HIS A 106 13.77 8.50 10.00
N GLY A 107 13.38 9.38 10.91
CA GLY A 107 14.00 10.70 11.02
C GLY A 107 13.19 11.65 11.89
N VAL A 108 13.44 12.93 11.69
CA VAL A 108 12.74 14.04 12.37
C VAL A 108 12.05 14.88 11.31
N ALA A 109 10.78 15.20 11.54
CA ALA A 109 9.98 16.07 10.68
C ALA A 109 9.34 17.19 11.51
N GLN A 110 9.30 18.40 10.93
CA GLN A 110 8.56 19.53 11.51
C GLN A 110 7.07 19.48 11.14
N VAL A 111 6.74 18.90 9.98
CA VAL A 111 5.38 18.81 9.45
C VAL A 111 5.11 17.41 8.89
N SER A 112 3.86 16.98 9.00
CA SER A 112 3.38 15.67 8.55
C SER A 112 3.61 15.42 7.06
N ASP A 113 3.52 16.46 6.24
CA ASP A 113 3.76 16.39 4.79
C ASP A 113 5.18 15.93 4.46
N THR A 114 6.16 16.25 5.31
CA THR A 114 7.53 15.77 5.14
C THR A 114 7.61 14.25 5.32
N VAL A 115 6.86 13.69 6.28
CA VAL A 115 6.81 12.23 6.50
C VAL A 115 6.24 11.53 5.27
N LEU A 116 5.15 12.06 4.70
CA LEU A 116 4.51 11.51 3.50
C LEU A 116 5.42 11.60 2.27
N SER A 117 6.11 12.72 2.09
CA SER A 117 7.07 12.94 1.01
C SER A 117 8.26 11.98 1.10
N ASN A 118 8.76 11.75 2.32
CA ASN A 118 9.87 10.83 2.56
C ASN A 118 9.44 9.37 2.30
N LEU A 119 8.28 8.96 2.84
CA LEU A 119 7.69 7.65 2.57
C LEU A 119 7.55 7.40 1.06
N LYS A 120 6.96 8.35 0.33
CA LYS A 120 6.81 8.27 -1.12
C LYS A 120 8.16 8.10 -1.82
N SER A 121 9.15 8.93 -1.45
CA SER A 121 10.48 8.90 -2.06
C SER A 121 11.19 7.57 -1.82
N ASP A 122 11.09 7.03 -0.61
CA ASP A 122 11.69 5.75 -0.25
C ASP A 122 10.99 4.57 -0.94
N VAL A 123 9.67 4.61 -1.10
CA VAL A 123 8.94 3.60 -1.88
C VAL A 123 9.42 3.60 -3.34
N ILE A 124 9.56 4.77 -3.96
CA ILE A 124 10.09 4.90 -5.33
C ILE A 124 11.53 4.39 -5.41
N ALA A 125 12.38 4.77 -4.46
CA ALA A 125 13.78 4.35 -4.43
C ALA A 125 13.90 2.84 -4.23
N GLY A 126 13.16 2.26 -3.29
CA GLY A 126 13.13 0.83 -3.03
C GLY A 126 12.55 0.01 -4.19
N ALA A 127 11.53 0.54 -4.87
CA ALA A 127 11.00 -0.04 -6.10
C ALA A 127 12.10 -0.15 -7.17
N LYS A 128 12.87 0.92 -7.39
CA LYS A 128 13.99 0.95 -8.35
C LYS A 128 15.16 0.05 -7.94
N ALA A 129 15.41 -0.06 -6.64
CA ALA A 129 16.49 -0.88 -6.09
C ALA A 129 16.14 -2.38 -5.98
N GLY A 130 14.90 -2.77 -6.32
CA GLY A 130 14.46 -4.17 -6.18
C GLY A 130 14.27 -4.62 -4.73
N SER A 131 13.94 -3.70 -3.83
CA SER A 131 13.76 -4.01 -2.40
C SER A 131 12.53 -4.89 -2.13
N PHE A 132 11.52 -4.88 -3.00
CA PHE A 132 10.34 -5.73 -2.92
C PHE A 132 10.56 -7.04 -3.67
N LYS A 133 11.20 -8.02 -3.00
CA LYS A 133 11.56 -9.29 -3.63
C LYS A 133 10.35 -10.20 -3.75
N LEU A 134 10.11 -10.76 -4.94
CA LEU A 134 9.00 -11.68 -5.18
C LEU A 134 9.36 -13.10 -4.74
N ASP A 135 10.63 -13.50 -4.90
CA ASP A 135 11.15 -14.78 -4.45
C ASP A 135 12.55 -14.59 -3.87
N GLN A 136 12.94 -15.44 -2.92
CA GLN A 136 14.37 -15.72 -2.70
C GLN A 136 14.79 -16.64 -3.84
N MET A 137 15.43 -16.09 -4.87
CA MET A 137 16.30 -16.91 -5.74
C MET A 137 17.44 -17.49 -4.89
#